data_AF-A0A963MJI3-F1
#
_entry.id   AF-A0A963MJI3-F1
#
_cell.length_a   1.000
_cell.length_b   1.000
_cell.length_c   1.000
_cell.angle_alpha   90.00
_cell.angle_beta   90.00
_cell.angle_gamma   90.00
#
_symmetry.space_group_name_H-M   'P 1'
#
loop_
_entity.id
_entity.type
_entity.pdbx_description
1 polymer ?
#
loop_
_entity_poly.entity_id
_entity_poly.type
_entity_poly.pdbx_seq_one_letter_code
_entity_poly.pdbx_strand_id
1 'polypeptide(L)'
;EDEYLFRRLRERTHTMNAELDELERQHVRDHQLVDALADTLERHIAGEAALADLDQAVSAYARFIWDHMGREEGVILPAAQRYLTDADWDEINAVFLENRDPRFSGDTDAEFKRLFSRIVNIALPADR
;
A
#
# COMPACT_ATOMS: atom_id res chain seq x y z
N GLU A 1 -6.63 8.01 1.58
CA GLU A 1 -7.48 7.15 2.41
C GLU A 1 -7.47 7.66 3.84
N ASP A 2 -6.32 7.72 4.49
CA ASP A 2 -6.13 8.28 5.84
C ASP A 2 -6.77 9.67 5.99
N GLU A 3 -6.40 10.58 5.09
CA GLU A 3 -6.84 11.98 5.17
C GLU A 3 -8.33 12.20 4.85
N TYR A 4 -8.99 11.22 4.21
CA TYR A 4 -10.32 11.38 3.66
C TYR A 4 -11.29 10.30 4.15
N LEU A 5 -11.17 9.07 3.64
CA LEU A 5 -12.06 7.96 4.02
C LEU A 5 -11.99 7.69 5.54
N PHE A 6 -10.78 7.52 6.09
CA PHE A 6 -10.61 7.20 7.51
C PHE A 6 -11.06 8.37 8.38
N ARG A 7 -10.63 9.59 8.03
CA ARG A 7 -11.09 10.81 8.70
C ARG A 7 -12.63 10.88 8.75
N ARG A 8 -13.31 10.74 7.61
CA ARG A 8 -14.78 10.80 7.53
C ARG A 8 -15.42 9.68 8.34
N LEU A 9 -14.86 8.48 8.31
CA LEU A 9 -15.37 7.36 9.10
C LEU A 9 -15.24 7.61 10.61
N ARG A 10 -14.12 8.21 11.08
CA ARG A 10 -13.95 8.63 12.49
C ARG A 10 -14.94 9.70 12.93
N GLU A 11 -15.31 10.61 12.03
CA GLU A 11 -16.32 11.63 12.29
C GLU A 11 -17.73 11.03 12.43
N ARG A 12 -18.02 9.91 11.75
CA ARG A 12 -19.32 9.22 11.79
C ARG A 12 -19.44 8.16 12.87
N THR A 13 -18.34 7.55 13.31
CA THR A 13 -18.37 6.49 14.34
C THR A 13 -17.03 6.33 15.06
N HIS A 14 -17.09 5.95 16.34
CA HIS A 14 -15.90 5.61 17.14
C HIS A 14 -15.56 4.12 17.09
N THR A 15 -16.51 3.28 16.64
CA THR A 15 -16.38 1.81 16.69
C THR A 15 -15.20 1.30 15.87
N MET A 16 -14.84 2.03 14.80
CA MET A 16 -13.77 1.63 13.88
C MET A 16 -12.39 2.21 14.26
N ASN A 17 -12.29 3.05 15.31
CA ASN A 17 -11.05 3.76 15.60
C ASN A 17 -9.82 2.85 15.75
N ALA A 18 -9.98 1.71 16.45
CA ALA A 18 -8.87 0.77 16.64
C ALA A 18 -8.41 0.12 15.32
N GLU A 19 -9.35 -0.14 14.41
CA GLU A 19 -9.07 -0.71 13.08
C GLU A 19 -8.36 0.32 12.19
N LEU A 20 -8.82 1.57 12.23
CA LEU A 20 -8.22 2.68 11.50
C LEU A 20 -6.81 2.99 12.02
N ASP A 21 -6.61 3.00 13.34
CA ASP A 21 -5.29 3.18 13.94
C ASP A 21 -4.32 2.05 13.53
N GLU A 22 -4.82 0.82 13.34
CA GLU A 22 -4.01 -0.30 12.86
C GLU A 22 -3.65 -0.16 11.39
N LEU A 23 -4.58 0.25 10.53
CA LEU A 23 -4.30 0.49 9.12
C LEU A 23 -3.31 1.63 8.90
N GLU A 24 -3.42 2.73 9.66
CA GLU A 24 -2.43 3.82 9.62
C GLU A 24 -1.03 3.32 10.02
N ARG A 25 -0.92 2.43 11.03
CA ARG A 25 0.36 1.77 11.37
C ARG A 25 0.86 0.85 10.25
N GLN A 26 -0.06 0.18 9.57
CA GLN A 26 0.27 -0.67 8.42
C GLN A 26 0.79 0.16 7.26
N HIS A 27 0.21 1.32 6.93
CA HIS A 27 0.76 2.22 5.90
C HIS A 27 2.22 2.61 6.15
N VAL A 28 2.56 2.93 7.40
CA VAL A 28 3.97 3.21 7.77
C VAL A 28 4.86 1.99 7.55
N ARG A 29 4.37 0.79 7.91
CA ARG A 29 5.11 -0.45 7.73
C ARG A 29 5.25 -0.86 6.26
N ASP A 30 4.26 -0.54 5.44
CA ASP A 30 4.27 -0.79 3.99
C ASP A 30 5.47 -0.10 3.35
N HIS A 31 5.62 1.21 3.59
CA HIS A 31 6.75 2.00 3.12
C HIS A 31 8.10 1.41 3.57
N GLN A 32 8.21 1.01 4.84
CA GLN A 32 9.44 0.40 5.36
C GLN A 32 9.78 -0.93 4.69
N LEU A 33 8.78 -1.74 4.34
CA LEU A 33 8.99 -3.02 3.66
C LEU A 33 9.39 -2.81 2.19
N VAL A 34 8.82 -1.81 1.51
CA VAL A 34 9.22 -1.43 0.15
C VAL A 34 10.66 -0.93 0.12
N ASP A 35 11.04 -0.04 1.05
CA ASP A 35 12.42 0.46 1.17
C ASP A 35 13.40 -0.70 1.42
N ALA A 36 13.08 -1.59 2.37
CA ALA A 36 13.90 -2.76 2.67
C ALA A 36 14.01 -3.73 1.47
N LEU A 37 12.95 -3.86 0.67
CA LEU A 37 12.96 -4.65 -0.56
C LEU A 37 13.88 -4.02 -1.61
N ALA A 38 13.80 -2.70 -1.81
CA ALA A 38 14.67 -1.97 -2.73
C ALA A 38 16.16 -2.09 -2.33
N ASP A 39 16.47 -1.94 -1.04
CA ASP A 39 17.81 -2.12 -0.49
C ASP A 39 18.32 -3.56 -0.71
N THR A 40 17.47 -4.55 -0.47
CA THR A 40 17.84 -5.96 -0.65
C THR A 40 18.09 -6.29 -2.12
N LEU A 41 17.32 -5.71 -3.03
CA LEU A 41 17.55 -5.80 -4.47
C LEU A 41 18.90 -5.18 -4.86
N GLU A 42 19.25 -4.03 -4.29
CA GLU A 42 20.53 -3.36 -4.53
C GLU A 42 21.72 -4.19 -4.08
N ARG A 43 21.67 -4.71 -2.85
CA ARG A 43 22.70 -5.64 -2.35
C ARG A 43 22.79 -6.91 -3.21
N HIS A 44 21.66 -7.44 -3.67
CA HIS A 44 21.67 -8.62 -4.54
C HIS A 44 22.38 -8.35 -5.88
N ILE A 45 22.08 -7.21 -6.53
CA ILE A 45 22.74 -6.79 -7.78
C ILE A 45 24.25 -6.58 -7.56
N ALA A 46 24.65 -6.07 -6.40
CA ALA A 46 26.06 -5.91 -6.02
C ALA A 46 26.75 -7.25 -5.68
N GLY A 47 26.02 -8.37 -5.60
CA GLY A 47 26.54 -9.66 -5.17
C GLY A 47 26.73 -9.78 -3.64
N GLU A 48 26.17 -8.85 -2.87
CA GLU A 48 26.27 -8.74 -1.42
C GLU A 48 25.10 -9.42 -0.68
N ALA A 49 24.05 -9.82 -1.41
CA ALA A 49 22.92 -10.59 -0.90
C ALA A 49 22.59 -11.76 -1.83
N ALA A 50 22.13 -12.87 -1.25
CA ALA A 50 21.68 -14.02 -2.02
C ALA A 50 20.29 -13.76 -2.62
N LEU A 51 19.97 -14.45 -3.73
CA LEU A 51 18.62 -14.41 -4.29
C LEU A 51 17.55 -14.85 -3.28
N ALA A 52 17.91 -15.75 -2.35
CA ALA A 52 17.02 -16.19 -1.27
C ALA A 52 16.64 -15.05 -0.30
N ASP A 53 17.53 -14.08 -0.08
CA ASP A 53 17.23 -12.92 0.77
C ASP A 53 16.18 -12.02 0.09
N LEU A 54 16.29 -11.84 -1.22
CA LEU A 54 15.32 -11.12 -2.03
C LEU A 54 13.96 -11.84 -2.06
N ASP A 55 13.95 -13.16 -2.27
CA ASP A 55 12.72 -13.98 -2.23
C ASP A 55 12.00 -13.88 -0.87
N GLN A 56 12.76 -13.91 0.22
CA GLN A 56 12.21 -13.73 1.57
C GLN A 56 11.59 -12.34 1.75
N ALA A 57 12.26 -11.28 1.28
CA ALA A 57 11.74 -9.91 1.36
C ALA A 57 10.45 -9.74 0.53
N VAL A 58 10.44 -10.23 -0.71
CA VAL A 58 9.25 -10.22 -1.58
C VAL A 58 8.09 -11.00 -0.94
N SER A 59 8.37 -12.20 -0.42
CA SER A 59 7.37 -13.03 0.23
C SER A 59 6.78 -12.38 1.49
N ALA A 60 7.60 -11.69 2.28
CA ALA A 60 7.14 -10.95 3.45
C ALA A 60 6.23 -9.79 3.05
N TYR A 61 6.61 -9.02 2.04
CA TYR A 61 5.81 -7.92 1.50
C TYR A 61 4.47 -8.41 0.92
N ALA A 62 4.49 -9.50 0.14
CA ALA A 62 3.28 -10.07 -0.46
C ALA A 62 2.25 -10.54 0.60
N ARG A 63 2.72 -11.15 1.70
CA ARG A 63 1.83 -11.51 2.82
C ARG A 63 1.27 -10.28 3.51
N PHE A 64 2.12 -9.29 3.75
CA PHE A 64 1.74 -8.05 4.40
C PHE A 64 0.63 -7.31 3.63
N ILE A 65 0.82 -7.11 2.32
CA ILE A 65 -0.18 -6.39 1.50
C ILE A 65 -1.49 -7.17 1.38
N TRP A 66 -1.43 -8.51 1.35
CA TRP A 66 -2.62 -9.36 1.35
C TRP A 66 -3.44 -9.18 2.64
N ASP A 67 -2.79 -9.21 3.80
CA ASP A 67 -3.46 -9.01 5.08
C ASP A 67 -4.01 -7.58 5.24
N HIS A 68 -3.28 -6.60 4.72
CA HIS A 68 -3.68 -5.18 4.70
C HIS A 68 -4.95 -4.98 3.88
N MET A 69 -4.94 -5.39 2.61
CA MET A 69 -6.11 -5.32 1.73
C MET A 69 -7.31 -6.09 2.29
N GLY A 70 -7.07 -7.27 2.86
CA GLY A 70 -8.12 -8.08 3.48
C GLY A 70 -8.83 -7.36 4.64
N ARG A 71 -8.12 -6.51 5.39
CA ARG A 71 -8.72 -5.69 6.45
C ARG A 71 -9.52 -4.53 5.88
N GLU A 72 -9.00 -3.84 4.86
CA GLU A 72 -9.73 -2.76 4.20
C GLU A 72 -11.04 -3.27 3.59
N GLU A 73 -10.97 -4.33 2.78
CA GLU A 73 -12.12 -4.92 2.09
C GLU A 73 -13.10 -5.61 3.06
N GLY A 74 -12.58 -6.31 4.06
CA GLY A 74 -13.39 -7.11 4.98
C GLY A 74 -14.00 -6.34 6.14
N VAL A 75 -13.42 -5.20 6.52
CA VAL A 75 -13.81 -4.46 7.73
C VAL A 75 -14.13 -3.01 7.42
N ILE A 76 -13.22 -2.27 6.78
CA ILE A 76 -13.37 -0.83 6.62
C ILE A 76 -14.40 -0.45 5.55
N LEU A 77 -14.34 -1.03 4.35
CA LEU A 77 -15.30 -0.72 3.29
C LEU A 77 -16.75 -1.04 3.69
N PRO A 78 -17.06 -2.19 4.33
CA PRO A 78 -18.40 -2.44 4.87
C PRO A 78 -18.81 -1.44 5.95
N ALA A 79 -17.89 -1.01 6.81
CA ALA A 79 -18.18 0.01 7.81
C ALA A 79 -18.43 1.38 7.18
N ALA A 80 -17.65 1.76 6.17
CA ALA A 80 -17.84 2.97 5.40
C ALA A 80 -19.22 2.99 4.74
N GLN A 81 -19.63 1.91 4.07
CA GLN A 81 -20.97 1.77 3.50
C GLN A 81 -22.09 1.91 4.54
N ARG A 82 -21.85 1.45 5.77
CA ARG A 82 -22.84 1.50 6.85
C ARG A 82 -22.97 2.88 7.50
N TYR A 83 -21.86 3.59 7.67
CA TYR A 83 -21.82 4.81 8.49
C TYR A 83 -21.70 6.10 7.69
N LEU A 84 -21.18 6.05 6.47
CA LEU A 84 -21.08 7.21 5.61
C LEU A 84 -22.41 7.47 4.90
N THR A 85 -22.71 8.75 4.72
CA THR A 85 -23.84 9.25 3.95
C THR A 85 -23.45 9.50 2.50
N ASP A 86 -24.43 9.64 1.61
CA ASP A 86 -24.19 9.99 0.20
C ASP A 86 -23.35 11.27 0.06
N ALA A 87 -23.59 12.28 0.91
CA ALA A 87 -22.81 13.51 0.90
C ALA A 87 -21.33 13.31 1.31
N ASP A 88 -21.04 12.36 2.21
CA ASP A 88 -19.65 12.02 2.54
C ASP A 88 -18.97 11.35 1.34
N TRP A 89 -19.68 10.46 0.64
CA TRP A 89 -19.19 9.81 -0.57
C TRP A 89 -18.95 10.79 -1.71
N ASP A 90 -19.84 11.76 -1.91
CA ASP A 90 -19.66 12.83 -2.90
C ASP A 90 -18.37 13.63 -2.64
N GLU A 91 -18.10 13.97 -1.38
CA GLU A 91 -16.88 14.68 -1.02
C GLU A 91 -15.63 13.81 -1.21
N ILE A 92 -15.66 12.56 -0.75
CA ILE A 92 -14.56 11.61 -0.94
C ILE A 92 -14.28 11.44 -2.44
N ASN A 93 -15.31 11.24 -3.27
CA ASN A 93 -15.17 11.07 -4.71
C ASN A 93 -14.61 12.33 -5.39
N ALA A 94 -15.10 13.52 -5.03
CA ALA A 94 -14.58 14.78 -5.57
C ALA A 94 -13.08 14.92 -5.29
N VAL A 95 -12.66 14.60 -4.07
CA VAL A 95 -11.26 14.61 -3.67
C VAL A 95 -10.44 13.59 -4.45
N PHE A 96 -10.91 12.35 -4.65
CA PHE A 96 -10.19 11.33 -5.43
C PHE A 96 -10.15 11.63 -6.94
N LEU A 97 -11.07 12.45 -7.45
CA LEU A 97 -11.07 12.92 -8.84
C LEU A 97 -10.14 14.11 -9.05
N GLU A 98 -10.09 15.04 -8.09
CA GLU A 98 -9.23 16.24 -8.12
C GLU A 98 -7.79 15.91 -7.72
N ASN A 99 -7.62 15.11 -6.68
CA ASN A 99 -6.35 14.48 -6.33
C ASN A 99 -6.27 13.17 -7.09
N ARG A 100 -5.45 13.13 -8.14
CA ARG A 100 -4.73 11.90 -8.46
C ARG A 100 -3.96 11.56 -7.18
N ASP A 101 -4.56 10.76 -6.29
CA ASP A 101 -4.16 10.51 -4.89
C ASP A 101 -2.65 10.60 -4.73
N PRO A 102 -2.05 11.47 -3.90
CA PRO A 102 -0.60 11.59 -3.73
C PRO A 102 0.16 10.26 -3.55
N ARG A 103 -0.46 9.24 -2.96
CA ARG A 103 0.09 7.88 -2.79
C ARG A 103 -0.02 7.01 -4.06
N PHE A 104 -0.93 7.35 -4.98
CA PHE A 104 -1.00 6.88 -6.37
C PHE A 104 -0.65 7.97 -7.40
N SER A 105 -0.06 9.07 -6.93
CA SER A 105 0.33 10.20 -7.77
C SER A 105 1.70 9.88 -8.33
N GLY A 106 2.06 10.61 -9.39
CA GLY A 106 3.11 10.22 -10.31
C GLY A 106 4.45 9.80 -9.69
N ASP A 107 4.80 10.23 -8.47
CA ASP A 107 6.08 9.90 -7.84
C ASP A 107 6.11 8.50 -7.20
N THR A 108 5.12 8.11 -6.37
CA THR A 108 5.06 6.78 -5.75
C THR A 108 4.72 5.69 -6.75
N ASP A 109 3.81 5.98 -7.70
CA ASP A 109 3.51 5.09 -8.82
C ASP A 109 4.74 4.93 -9.74
N ALA A 110 5.52 5.99 -9.95
CA ALA A 110 6.77 5.86 -10.70
C ALA A 110 7.83 5.07 -9.92
N GLU A 111 7.95 5.24 -8.61
CA GLU A 111 8.90 4.46 -7.79
C GLU A 111 8.53 2.98 -7.75
N PHE A 112 7.26 2.67 -7.51
CA PHE A 112 6.73 1.32 -7.57
C PHE A 112 6.92 0.72 -8.98
N LYS A 113 6.58 1.46 -10.05
CA LYS A 113 6.81 1.02 -11.44
C LYS A 113 8.29 0.84 -11.75
N ARG A 114 9.17 1.70 -11.23
CA ARG A 114 10.63 1.57 -11.38
C ARG A 114 11.12 0.32 -10.68
N LEU A 115 10.73 0.09 -9.43
CA LEU A 115 11.10 -1.09 -8.66
C LEU A 115 10.56 -2.38 -9.30
N PHE A 116 9.28 -2.40 -9.68
CA PHE A 116 8.64 -3.50 -10.40
C PHE A 116 9.35 -3.81 -11.72
N SER A 117 9.58 -2.80 -12.55
CA SER A 117 10.30 -2.96 -13.83
C SER A 117 11.72 -3.49 -13.62
N ARG A 118 12.40 -3.02 -12.57
CA ARG A 118 13.75 -3.47 -12.21
C ARG A 118 13.74 -4.94 -11.76
N ILE A 119 12.80 -5.34 -10.89
CA ILE A 119 12.63 -6.74 -10.46
C ILE A 119 12.33 -7.64 -11.67
N VAL A 120 11.38 -7.25 -12.53
CA VAL A 120 11.00 -8.03 -13.71
C VAL A 120 12.16 -8.21 -14.70
N ASN A 121 12.93 -7.15 -14.96
CA ASN A 121 14.09 -7.22 -15.84
C ASN A 121 15.26 -8.06 -15.29
N ILE A 122 15.31 -8.28 -13.97
CA ILE A 122 16.32 -9.14 -13.33
C ILE A 122 15.84 -10.60 -13.29
N ALA A 123 14.54 -10.82 -13.09
CA ALA A 123 13.93 -12.15 -13.02
C ALA A 123 13.75 -12.81 -14.41
N LEU A 124 13.57 -12.01 -15.46
CA LEU A 124 13.53 -12.51 -16.84
C LEU A 124 14.97 -12.64 -17.36
N PRO A 125 15.43 -13.85 -17.73
CA PRO A 125 16.73 -13.98 -18.37
C PRO A 125 16.72 -13.18 -19.69
N ALA A 126 17.75 -12.36 -19.90
CA ALA A 126 18.09 -11.90 -21.24
C ALA A 126 18.28 -13.14 -22.11
N ASP A 127 17.44 -13.29 -23.15
CA ASP A 127 17.41 -14.35 -24.17
C ASP A 127 18.40 -15.53 -24.01
N ARG A 128 17.85 -16.74 -23.93
CA ARG A 128 18.57 -17.96 -24.38
C ARG A 128 18.26 -18.22 -25.85
#